data_AF-A0A2M6X654-F1
#
_entry.id   AF-A0A2M6X654-F1
#
_cell.length_a   1.000
_cell.length_b   1.000
_cell.length_c   1.000
_cell.angle_alpha   90.00
_cell.angle_beta   90.00
_cell.angle_gamma   90.00
#
_symmetry.space_group_name_H-M   'P 1'
#
loop_
_entity.id
_entity.type
_entity.pdbx_description
1 polymer ?
#
loop_
_entity_poly.entity_id
_entity_poly.type
_entity_poly.pdbx_seq_one_letter_code
_entity_poly.pdbx_strand_id
1 'polypeptide(L)'
;MKNGGDKCYRVLLVEDCEDFRMLTVNFLKNKFQFEFTLASSGREAIQILNSDADFDLVITDYQMPNGEWGRKRHLKSYEPTRN
;
A
#
# COMPACT_ATOMS: atom_id res chain seq x y z
N MET A 1 -28.94 -12.26 7.63
CA MET A 1 -28.05 -12.58 6.50
C MET A 1 -27.59 -11.26 5.90
N LYS A 2 -26.35 -10.81 6.17
CA LYS A 2 -25.85 -9.59 5.53
C LYS A 2 -25.23 -9.98 4.18
N ASN A 3 -25.93 -9.65 3.11
CA ASN A 3 -25.38 -9.64 1.74
C ASN A 3 -24.29 -8.57 1.68
N GLY A 4 -23.06 -8.92 2.03
CA GLY A 4 -21.89 -8.12 1.66
C GLY A 4 -21.54 -8.51 0.24
N GLY A 5 -22.09 -7.80 -0.75
CA GLY A 5 -21.67 -7.97 -2.14
C GLY A 5 -20.16 -7.86 -2.22
N ASP A 6 -19.52 -8.70 -3.03
CA ASP A 6 -18.07 -8.83 -3.11
C ASP A 6 -17.43 -7.44 -3.33
N LYS A 7 -16.97 -6.81 -2.25
CA LYS A 7 -16.38 -5.49 -2.31
C LYS A 7 -15.02 -5.63 -3.00
N CYS A 8 -14.85 -4.94 -4.13
CA CYS A 8 -13.54 -4.75 -4.74
C CYS A 8 -12.81 -3.63 -3.97
N TYR A 9 -11.59 -3.93 -3.50
CA TYR A 9 -10.74 -2.97 -2.79
C TYR A 9 -9.66 -2.43 -3.73
N ARG A 10 -9.57 -1.11 -3.84
CA ARG A 10 -8.52 -0.44 -4.62
C ARG A 10 -7.27 -0.30 -3.75
N VAL A 11 -6.17 -0.92 -4.16
CA VAL A 11 -4.94 -1.01 -3.36
C VAL A 11 -3.76 -0.44 -4.13
N LEU A 12 -3.04 0.50 -3.51
CA LEU A 12 -1.74 0.93 -3.99
C LEU A 12 -0.64 0.11 -3.29
N LEU A 13 0.13 -0.67 -4.06
CA LEU A 13 1.26 -1.45 -3.56
C LEU A 13 2.59 -0.78 -3.96
N VAL A 14 3.41 -0.44 -2.96
CA VAL A 14 4.70 0.24 -3.12
C VAL A 14 5.83 -0.69 -2.65
N GLU A 15 6.63 -1.17 -3.59
CA GLU A 15 7.70 -2.15 -3.36
C GLU A 15 8.74 -2.00 -4.46
N ASP A 16 10.01 -1.84 -4.13
CA ASP A 16 11.07 -1.56 -5.11
C ASP A 16 11.58 -2.82 -5.81
N CYS A 17 11.48 -3.99 -5.17
CA CYS A 17 11.78 -5.27 -5.78
C CYS A 17 10.59 -5.80 -6.59
N GLU A 18 10.74 -5.92 -7.92
CA GLU A 18 9.69 -6.43 -8.80
C GLU A 18 9.20 -7.84 -8.41
N ASP A 19 10.12 -8.74 -8.06
CA ASP A 19 9.78 -10.11 -7.66
C ASP A 19 8.91 -10.13 -6.39
N PHE A 20 9.26 -9.33 -5.37
CA PHE A 20 8.49 -9.22 -4.14
C PHE A 20 7.14 -8.52 -4.36
N ARG A 21 7.10 -7.51 -5.24
CA ARG A 21 5.86 -6.83 -5.62
C ARG A 21 4.88 -7.82 -6.24
N MET A 22 5.34 -8.63 -7.20
CA MET A 22 4.52 -9.63 -7.87
C MET A 22 4.14 -10.80 -6.96
N LEU A 23 5.05 -11.24 -6.08
CA LEU A 23 4.75 -12.24 -5.05
C LEU A 23 3.61 -11.77 -4.14
N THR A 24 3.64 -10.50 -3.72
CA THR A 24 2.62 -9.89 -2.87
C THR A 24 1.26 -9.83 -3.56
N VAL A 25 1.21 -9.39 -4.82
CA VAL A 25 -0.02 -9.42 -5.63
C VAL A 25 -0.58 -10.83 -5.73
N ASN A 26 0.27 -11.81 -6.04
CA ASN A 26 -0.13 -13.21 -6.18
C ASN A 26 -0.63 -13.83 -4.88
N PHE A 27 -0.07 -13.42 -3.74
CA PHE A 27 -0.52 -13.88 -2.43
C PHE A 27 -1.90 -13.31 -2.06
N LEU A 28 -2.14 -12.03 -2.36
CA LEU A 28 -3.34 -11.31 -1.94
C LEU A 28 -4.54 -11.52 -2.89
N LYS A 29 -4.31 -11.68 -4.19
CA LYS A 29 -5.40 -11.79 -5.20
C LYS A 29 -6.41 -12.92 -4.94
N ASN A 30 -6.02 -13.93 -4.17
CA ASN A 30 -6.88 -15.10 -3.87
C ASN A 30 -7.70 -14.93 -2.59
N LYS A 31 -7.55 -13.81 -1.86
CA LYS A 31 -8.22 -13.58 -0.58
C LYS A 31 -9.45 -12.69 -0.71
N PHE A 32 -9.36 -11.63 -1.50
CA PHE A 32 -10.42 -10.68 -1.77
C PHE A 32 -10.34 -10.20 -3.23
N GLN A 33 -11.40 -9.56 -3.71
CA GLN A 33 -11.34 -8.82 -4.97
C GLN A 33 -10.50 -7.56 -4.73
N PHE A 34 -9.30 -7.55 -5.30
CA PHE A 34 -8.39 -6.42 -5.22
C PHE A 34 -8.13 -5.87 -6.62
N GLU A 35 -8.14 -4.54 -6.72
CA GLU A 35 -7.64 -3.81 -7.88
C GLU A 35 -6.32 -3.15 -7.47
N PHE A 36 -5.22 -3.72 -7.95
CA PHE A 36 -3.88 -3.24 -7.59
C PHE A 36 -3.40 -2.17 -8.56
N THR A 37 -2.97 -1.04 -8.00
CA THR A 37 -2.04 -0.11 -8.64
C THR A 37 -0.65 -0.32 -8.06
N LEU A 38 0.36 -0.41 -8.90
CA LEU A 38 1.72 -0.74 -8.49
C LEU A 38 2.63 0.49 -8.56
N ALA A 39 3.50 0.65 -7.57
CA ALA A 39 4.57 1.62 -7.58
C ALA A 39 5.89 0.93 -7.19
N SER A 40 6.94 1.25 -7.93
CA SER A 40 8.32 0.78 -7.71
C SER A 40 9.10 1.69 -6.76
N SER A 41 8.55 2.85 -6.45
CA SER A 41 9.18 3.80 -5.56
C SER A 41 8.15 4.66 -4.85
N GLY A 42 8.59 5.22 -3.75
CA GLY A 42 7.81 6.22 -3.06
C GLY A 42 7.44 7.44 -3.90
N ARG A 43 8.34 7.94 -4.76
CA ARG A 43 8.05 9.12 -5.58
C ARG A 43 6.89 8.85 -6.55
N GLU A 44 6.92 7.68 -7.18
CA GLU A 44 5.85 7.21 -8.05
C GLU A 44 4.52 7.06 -7.28
N ALA A 45 4.57 6.49 -6.07
CA ALA A 45 3.39 6.38 -5.22
C ALA A 45 2.77 7.75 -4.87
N ILE A 46 3.57 8.78 -4.60
CA ILE A 46 3.06 10.15 -4.37
C ILE A 46 2.42 10.71 -5.65
N GLN A 47 3.03 10.50 -6.80
CA GLN A 47 2.48 10.97 -8.08
C GLN A 47 1.14 10.31 -8.38
N ILE A 48 1.02 9.01 -8.12
CA ILE A 48 -0.23 8.26 -8.23
C ILE A 48 -1.28 8.84 -7.28
N LEU A 49 -0.97 8.97 -5.98
CA LEU A 49 -1.90 9.51 -4.98
C LEU A 49 -2.36 10.94 -5.26
N ASN A 50 -1.51 11.76 -5.87
CA ASN A 50 -1.87 13.13 -6.26
C ASN A 50 -2.75 13.18 -7.51
N SER A 51 -2.66 12.16 -8.38
CA SER A 51 -3.45 12.05 -9.61
C SER A 51 -4.78 11.33 -9.38
N ASP A 52 -4.80 10.40 -8.44
CA ASP A 52 -5.95 9.61 -8.02
C ASP A 52 -5.82 9.29 -6.53
N ALA A 53 -6.75 9.80 -5.72
CA ALA A 53 -6.72 9.63 -4.26
C ALA A 53 -7.68 8.54 -3.77
N ASP A 54 -8.40 7.85 -4.66
CA ASP A 54 -9.47 6.93 -4.30
C ASP A 54 -8.93 5.50 -4.13
N PHE A 55 -8.12 5.31 -3.08
CA PHE A 55 -7.63 4.00 -2.64
C PHE A 55 -8.23 3.63 -1.29
N ASP A 56 -8.65 2.38 -1.14
CA ASP A 56 -9.07 1.83 0.16
C ASP A 56 -7.86 1.54 1.06
N LEU A 57 -6.70 1.21 0.47
CA LEU A 57 -5.50 0.79 1.19
C LEU A 57 -4.22 1.14 0.42
N VAL A 58 -3.18 1.51 1.17
CA VAL A 58 -1.79 1.58 0.67
C VAL A 58 -0.94 0.56 1.42
N ILE A 59 -0.29 -0.34 0.68
CA ILE A 59 0.68 -1.32 1.19
C ILE A 59 2.06 -0.84 0.75
N THR A 60 2.98 -0.64 1.68
CA THR A 60 4.34 -0.17 1.37
C THR A 60 5.36 -1.06 2.06
N ASP A 61 6.44 -1.38 1.38
CA ASP A 61 7.61 -1.93 2.04
C ASP A 61 8.22 -0.89 3.00
N TYR A 62 8.62 -1.38 4.17
CA TYR A 62 9.25 -0.59 5.22
C TYR A 62 10.76 -0.45 5.01
N GLN A 63 11.41 -1.41 4.32
CA GLN A 63 12.86 -1.47 4.17
C GLN A 63 13.40 -0.88 2.86
N MET A 64 12.55 -0.24 2.04
CA MET A 64 12.99 0.45 0.82
C MET A 64 14.24 1.33 1.09
N PRO A 65 15.33 1.17 0.32
CA PRO A 65 16.65 1.77 0.58
C PRO A 65 16.61 3.31 0.63
N ASN A 66 15.56 3.90 0.07
CA ASN A 66 15.25 5.32 0.19
C ASN A 66 14.18 5.55 1.26
N GLY A 67 14.48 5.25 2.53
CA GLY A 67 13.63 5.44 3.73
C GLY A 67 13.06 6.86 3.97
N GLU A 68 12.98 7.70 2.95
CA GLU A 68 12.28 8.98 2.90
C GLU A 68 10.75 8.85 2.95
N TRP A 69 10.15 7.69 2.63
CA TRP A 69 8.68 7.58 2.66
C TRP A 69 8.10 7.56 4.07
N GLY A 70 8.70 6.79 4.98
CA GLY A 70 8.36 6.82 6.40
C GLY A 70 8.69 8.15 7.09
N ARG A 71 9.58 8.96 6.50
CA ARG A 71 10.05 10.22 7.10
C ARG A 71 9.38 11.49 6.59
N LYS A 72 8.84 11.53 5.36
CA LYS A 72 8.20 12.74 4.82
C LYS A 72 6.74 12.93 5.20
N ARG A 73 6.08 11.92 5.78
CA ARG A 73 4.77 12.10 6.45
C ARG A 73 4.97 12.34 7.94
N HIS A 74 5.14 13.61 8.26
CA HIS A 74 5.08 14.19 9.60
C HIS A 74 3.67 14.06 10.24
N LEU A 75 3.03 12.88 10.18
CA LEU A 75 1.70 12.65 10.75
C LEU A 75 1.83 11.81 12.03
N LYS A 76 2.01 12.54 13.13
CA LYS A 76 1.83 12.16 14.55
C LYS A 76 2.42 10.79 14.94
N SER A 77 3.61 10.85 15.53
CA SER A 77 4.19 9.80 16.38
C SER A 77 3.14 9.18 17.30
N TYR A 78 2.80 7.92 17.04
CA TYR A 78 2.19 7.05 18.04
C TYR A 78 3.33 6.53 18.92
N GLU A 79 3.38 7.00 20.17
CA GLU A 79 4.26 6.44 21.21
C GLU A 79 3.52 5.27 21.86
N PRO A 80 3.90 4.00 21.64
CA PRO A 80 3.34 2.91 22.43
C PRO A 80 3.89 3.05 23.86
N THR A 81 3.01 3.30 24.83
CA THR A 81 3.37 3.23 26.24
C THR A 81 3.92 1.83 26.53
N ARG A 82 5.22 1.76 26.79
CA ARG A 82 5.86 0.56 27.35
C ARG A 82 5.30 0.36 28.76
N ASN A 83 4.61 -0.76 28.96
CA ASN A 83 4.49 -1.39 30.27
C ASN A 83 5.70 -2.28 30.52
#